data_AF-A0A1F2SE19-F1
#
_entry.id   AF-A0A1F2SE19-F1
#
_cell.length_a   1.000
_cell.length_b   1.000
_cell.length_c   1.000
_cell.angle_alpha   90.00
_cell.angle_beta   90.00
_cell.angle_gamma   90.00
#
_symmetry.space_group_name_H-M   'P 1'
#
loop_
_entity.id
_entity.type
_entity.pdbx_description
1 polymer ?
#
loop_
_entity_poly.entity_id
_entity_poly.type
_entity_poly.pdbx_seq_one_letter_code
_entity_poly.pdbx_strand_id
1 'polypeptide(L)'
;MEPPVLKRLFTVDEFHQMAEARVFAEDDRLEILDGEIVQMTPIGPPHAACVMRLNAWFSQFARSVAIVSVQGPLVLDEGTEFRPPDIPA
;
A
#
# COMPACT_ATOMS: atom_id res chain seq x y z
N MET A 1 22.01 29.60 -13.67
CA MET A 1 20.71 28.94 -13.92
C MET A 1 20.93 27.48 -13.57
N GLU A 2 20.37 27.01 -12.46
CA GLU A 2 20.45 25.58 -12.15
C GLU A 2 19.64 24.79 -13.19
N PRO A 3 20.14 23.64 -13.66
CA PRO A 3 19.38 22.80 -14.58
C PRO A 3 18.09 22.32 -13.89
N PRO A 4 16.98 22.17 -14.63
CA PRO A 4 15.76 21.64 -14.05
C PRO A 4 16.02 20.23 -13.53
N VAL A 5 15.76 20.01 -12.23
CA VAL A 5 15.79 18.68 -11.63
C VAL A 5 14.50 17.97 -12.03
N LEU A 6 14.63 16.93 -12.85
CA LEU A 6 13.50 16.07 -13.21
C LEU A 6 13.31 15.01 -12.12
N LYS A 7 12.10 14.95 -11.55
CA LYS A 7 11.72 13.90 -10.60
C LYS A 7 11.54 12.59 -11.36
N ARG A 8 12.28 11.54 -10.98
CA ARG A 8 11.99 10.16 -11.40
C ARG A 8 11.05 9.55 -10.37
N LEU A 9 9.97 8.94 -10.85
CA LEU A 9 9.04 8.16 -10.05
C LEU A 9 9.44 6.68 -10.08
N PHE A 10 9.09 5.96 -9.03
CA PHE A 10 9.32 4.52 -8.92
C PHE A 10 8.14 3.74 -9.50
N THR A 11 8.41 2.51 -9.94
CA THR A 11 7.35 1.52 -10.19
C THR A 11 7.15 0.61 -8.99
N VAL A 12 6.01 -0.08 -8.94
CA VAL A 12 5.73 -1.13 -7.94
C VAL A 12 6.81 -2.23 -7.99
N ASP A 13 7.23 -2.63 -9.20
CA ASP A 13 8.30 -3.62 -9.37
C ASP A 13 9.64 -3.16 -8.79
N GLU A 14 9.99 -1.87 -8.97
CA GLU A 14 11.20 -1.29 -8.38
C GLU A 14 11.10 -1.23 -6.86
N PHE A 15 9.92 -0.89 -6.33
CA PHE A 15 9.65 -0.87 -4.89
C PHE A 15 9.82 -2.25 -4.25
N HIS A 16 9.32 -3.31 -4.87
CA HIS A 16 9.55 -4.68 -4.39
C HIS A 16 11.03 -5.08 -4.44
N GLN A 17 11.73 -4.77 -5.54
CA GLN A 17 13.17 -5.04 -5.64
C GLN A 17 13.98 -4.33 -4.56
N MET A 18 13.61 -3.10 -4.20
CA MET A 18 14.23 -2.36 -3.09
C MET A 18 13.98 -3.04 -1.75
N ALA A 19 12.77 -3.55 -1.51
CA ALA A 19 12.44 -4.30 -0.29
C ALA A 19 13.22 -5.62 -0.20
N GLU A 20 13.28 -6.40 -1.29
CA GLU A 20 14.06 -7.63 -1.38
C GLU A 20 15.56 -7.39 -1.16
N ALA A 21 16.07 -6.27 -1.67
CA ALA A 21 17.45 -5.83 -1.48
C ALA A 21 17.72 -5.23 -0.08
N ARG A 22 16.71 -5.19 0.81
CA ARG A 22 16.79 -4.65 2.18
C ARG A 22 17.17 -3.17 2.25
N VAL A 23 16.67 -2.37 1.30
CA VAL A 23 16.79 -0.91 1.35
C VAL A 23 15.95 -0.32 2.48
N PHE A 24 14.83 -0.96 2.81
CA PHE A 24 13.92 -0.59 3.90
C PHE A 24 14.15 -1.49 5.12
N ALA A 25 13.90 -0.95 6.32
CA ALA A 25 13.89 -1.73 7.55
C ALA A 25 12.59 -2.55 7.67
N GLU A 26 12.64 -3.68 8.39
CA GLU A 26 11.45 -4.54 8.59
C GLU A 26 10.27 -3.80 9.24
N ASP A 27 10.56 -2.80 10.07
CA ASP A 27 9.55 -1.98 10.75
C ASP A 27 9.04 -0.80 9.88
N ASP A 28 9.60 -0.61 8.68
CA ASP A 28 9.18 0.45 7.76
C ASP A 28 7.80 0.15 7.18
N ARG A 29 6.79 0.81 7.73
CA ARG A 29 5.42 0.77 7.21
C ARG A 29 5.30 1.72 6.02
N LEU A 30 5.73 1.29 4.84
CA LEU A 30 5.71 2.09 3.60
C LEU A 30 4.59 1.64 2.66
N GLU A 31 4.20 2.52 1.74
CA GLU A 31 3.33 2.26 0.58
C GLU A 31 3.91 2.97 -0.64
N ILE A 32 3.54 2.54 -1.85
CA ILE A 32 3.85 3.30 -3.07
C ILE A 32 2.56 3.85 -3.68
N LEU A 33 2.50 5.17 -3.85
CA LEU A 33 1.34 5.88 -4.40
C LEU A 33 1.81 6.82 -5.51
N ASP A 34 1.26 6.70 -6.71
CA ASP A 34 1.63 7.51 -7.88
C ASP A 34 3.15 7.55 -8.13
N GLY A 35 3.83 6.43 -7.85
CA GLY A 35 5.27 6.26 -7.98
C GLY A 35 6.11 6.95 -6.89
N GLU A 36 5.49 7.37 -5.79
CA GLU A 36 6.15 7.88 -4.59
C GLU A 36 6.06 6.90 -3.43
N ILE A 37 7.20 6.66 -2.76
CA ILE A 37 7.23 5.84 -1.55
C ILE A 37 6.85 6.73 -0.36
N VAL A 38 5.75 6.40 0.30
CA VAL A 38 5.17 7.17 1.41
C VAL A 38 5.09 6.34 2.67
N GLN A 39 5.06 7.00 3.82
CA GLN A 39 4.82 6.31 5.09
C GLN A 39 3.33 6.07 5.29
N MET A 40 2.98 4.82 5.57
CA MET A 40 1.62 4.41 5.85
C MET A 40 1.09 5.12 7.09
N THR A 41 -0.15 5.60 7.01
CA THR A 41 -0.80 6.27 8.14
C THR A 41 -0.96 5.30 9.33
N PRO A 42 -0.71 5.76 10.58
CA PRO A 42 -0.94 4.94 11.76
C PRO A 42 -2.39 4.47 11.86
N ILE A 43 -2.59 3.18 12.13
CA ILE A 43 -3.93 2.61 12.30
C ILE A 43 -4.33 2.75 13.76
N GLY A 44 -5.16 3.75 14.06
CA GLY A 44 -5.74 3.95 15.40
C GLY A 44 -7.09 3.25 15.61
N PRO A 45 -7.60 3.18 16.85
CA PRO A 45 -8.90 2.57 17.15
C PRO A 45 -10.09 3.11 16.32
N PRO A 46 -10.19 4.43 16.03
CA PRO A 46 -11.24 4.94 15.16
C PRO A 46 -11.18 4.40 13.73
N HIS A 47 -9.97 4.28 13.17
CA HIS A 47 -9.76 3.69 11.84
C HIS A 47 -10.18 2.22 11.84
N ALA A 48 -9.72 1.43 12.83
CA ALA A 48 -10.09 0.03 12.96
C ALA A 48 -11.61 -0.17 13.07
N ALA A 49 -12.29 0.64 13.89
CA ALA A 49 -13.73 0.59 14.03
C ALA A 49 -14.47 0.90 12.70
N CYS A 50 -13.96 1.86 11.91
CA CYS A 50 -14.49 2.17 10.59
C CYS A 50 -14.35 0.97 9.63
N VAL A 51 -13.14 0.41 9.52
CA VAL A 51 -12.86 -0.76 8.66
C VAL A 51 -13.75 -1.94 9.03
N MET A 52 -13.88 -2.25 10.33
CA MET A 52 -14.72 -3.36 10.81
C MET A 52 -16.20 -3.17 10.43
N ARG A 53 -16.73 -1.95 10.58
CA ARG A 53 -18.13 -1.63 10.23
C ARG A 53 -18.38 -1.76 8.74
N LEU A 54 -17.50 -1.18 7.92
CA LEU A 54 -17.61 -1.26 6.46
C LEU A 54 -17.50 -2.70 5.97
N ASN A 55 -16.53 -3.46 6.49
CA ASN A 55 -16.37 -4.86 6.11
C ASN A 55 -17.61 -5.70 6.42
N ALA A 56 -18.19 -5.53 7.62
CA ALA A 56 -19.42 -6.24 8.00
C ALA A 56 -20.60 -5.88 7.08
N TRP A 57 -20.76 -4.59 6.76
CA TRP A 57 -21.84 -4.11 5.90
C TRP A 57 -21.67 -4.65 4.47
N PHE A 58 -20.54 -4.43 3.82
CA PHE A 58 -20.31 -4.89 2.45
C PHE A 58 -20.36 -6.42 2.34
N SER A 59 -19.81 -7.17 3.30
CA SER A 59 -19.85 -8.63 3.29
C SER A 59 -21.26 -9.20 3.39
N GLN A 60 -22.19 -8.46 4.01
CA GLN A 60 -23.59 -8.84 4.04
C GLN A 60 -24.26 -8.63 2.66
N PHE A 61 -24.02 -7.49 2.00
CA PHE A 61 -24.67 -7.16 0.74
C PHE A 61 -24.05 -7.84 -0.49
N ALA A 62 -22.73 -8.01 -0.52
CA ALA A 62 -22.02 -8.54 -1.69
C ALA A 62 -22.03 -10.07 -1.77
N ARG A 63 -22.64 -10.75 -0.79
CA ARG A 63 -22.48 -12.19 -0.53
C ARG A 63 -22.77 -13.12 -1.72
N SER A 64 -23.58 -12.67 -2.68
CA SER A 64 -23.95 -13.44 -3.89
C SER A 64 -23.28 -12.98 -5.17
N VAL A 65 -22.50 -11.88 -5.14
CA VAL A 65 -21.96 -11.24 -6.36
C VAL A 65 -20.46 -10.97 -6.28
N ALA A 66 -19.86 -10.90 -5.09
CA ALA A 66 -18.43 -10.65 -4.91
C ALA A 66 -17.91 -11.17 -3.56
N ILE A 67 -16.58 -11.30 -3.48
CA ILE A 67 -15.87 -11.52 -2.22
C ILE A 67 -15.39 -10.16 -1.73
N VAL A 68 -15.67 -9.85 -0.47
CA VAL A 68 -15.14 -8.65 0.19
C VAL A 68 -13.82 -9.03 0.85
N SER A 69 -12.74 -8.42 0.37
CA SER A 69 -11.40 -8.55 0.94
C SER A 69 -10.98 -7.20 1.54
N VAL A 70 -10.35 -7.24 2.71
CA VAL A 70 -9.81 -6.06 3.40
C VAL A 70 -8.38 -6.35 3.81
N GLN A 71 -7.53 -5.32 3.86
CA GLN A 71 -6.12 -5.42 4.27
C GLN A 71 -5.26 -6.36 3.38
N GLY A 72 -5.79 -6.85 2.26
CA GLY A 72 -5.04 -7.59 1.26
C GLY A 72 -4.17 -6.66 0.41
N PRO A 73 -3.16 -7.19 -0.31
CA PRO A 73 -2.45 -6.44 -1.33
C PRO A 73 -3.43 -5.91 -2.36
N LEU A 74 -3.21 -4.69 -2.83
CA LEU A 74 -3.95 -4.12 -3.95
C LEU A 74 -3.00 -3.30 -4.83
N VAL A 75 -2.57 -3.89 -5.93
CA VAL A 75 -1.87 -3.20 -7.01
C VAL A 75 -2.94 -2.57 -7.92
N LEU A 76 -2.93 -1.24 -8.05
CA LEU A 76 -3.86 -0.53 -8.93
C LEU A 76 -3.28 -0.34 -10.33
N ASP A 77 -1.99 -0.01 -10.41
CA ASP A 77 -1.27 0.29 -11.64
C ASP A 77 0.25 0.15 -11.43
N GLU A 78 1.04 0.57 -12.42
CA GLU A 78 2.51 0.48 -12.39
C GLU A 78 3.16 1.29 -11.28
N GLY A 79 2.49 2.29 -10.71
CA GLY A 79 3.03 3.20 -9.70
C GLY A 79 2.32 3.13 -8.35
N THR A 80 1.30 2.28 -8.18
CA THR A 80 0.44 2.30 -7.00
C THR A 80 0.15 0.90 -6.48
N GLU A 81 0.57 0.65 -5.24
CA GLU A 81 0.19 -0.51 -4.44
C GLU A 81 -0.12 -0.12 -3.00
N PHE A 82 -1.27 -0.61 -2.49
CA PHE A 82 -1.70 -0.40 -1.11
C PHE A 82 -1.36 -1.61 -0.24
N ARG A 83 -0.15 -1.62 0.32
CA ARG A 83 0.35 -2.59 1.33
C ARG A 83 1.83 -2.29 1.67
N PRO A 84 2.34 -2.66 2.88
CA PRO A 84 3.78 -2.66 3.14
C PRO A 84 4.46 -3.77 2.35
N PRO A 85 5.65 -3.52 1.78
CA PRO A 85 6.34 -4.53 0.99
C PRO A 85 6.79 -5.68 1.90
N ASP A 86 6.85 -6.89 1.35
CA ASP A 86 7.41 -8.03 2.07
C ASP A 86 8.94 -7.89 2.12
N ILE A 87 9.49 -7.76 3.33
CA ILE A 87 10.93 -7.64 3.56
C ILE A 87 11.46 -8.99 4.09
N PRO A 88 12.41 -9.65 3.40
CA PRO A 88 12.96 -10.92 3.85
C PRO A 88 13.80 -10.76 5.13
N ALA A 89 13.61 -11.68 6.09
CA ALA A 89 14.43 -11.81 7.31
C ALA A 89 15.91 -12.08 7.00
#